data_AF-A0A4P6KYY9-F1
#
_entry.id   AF-A0A4P6KYY9-F1
#
_cell.length_a   1.000
_cell.length_b   1.000
_cell.length_c   1.000
_cell.angle_alpha   90.00
_cell.angle_beta   90.00
_cell.angle_gamma   90.00
#
_symmetry.space_group_name_H-M   'P 1'
#
loop_
_entity.id
_entity.type
_entity.pdbx_description
1 polymer ?
#
loop_
_entity_poly.entity_id
_entity_poly.type
_entity_poly.pdbx_seq_one_letter_code
_entity_poly.pdbx_strand_id
1 'polypeptide(L)'
;MSDFYRYFKENMDGLGLPAPESLYGTCQTAVANAAVLLGQVDKFGRKVTIRELIVAGTRLEQLAVIGALSAAFYVGAVIGSIAVAAGRVLGNGTSLADVLLLAHQKHLGRPWLRATLQRWPGTYQEAPGRNMYRQAATQR
;
A
#
# COMPACT_ATOMS: atom_id res chain seq x y z
N MET A 1 -16.29 -1.74 -2.88
CA MET A 1 -14.89 -1.43 -3.24
C MET A 1 -14.12 -1.16 -1.97
N SER A 2 -13.00 -1.84 -1.71
CA SER A 2 -12.23 -1.65 -0.45
C SER A 2 -11.51 -0.30 -0.44
N ASP A 3 -11.34 0.33 0.73
CA ASP A 3 -10.54 1.56 0.86
C ASP A 3 -9.10 1.37 0.37
N PHE A 4 -8.56 0.16 0.57
CA PHE A 4 -7.27 -0.24 0.00
C PHE A 4 -7.26 -0.08 -1.51
N TYR A 5 -8.19 -0.72 -2.21
CA TYR A 5 -8.20 -0.70 -3.68
C TYR A 5 -8.48 0.70 -4.22
N ARG A 6 -9.28 1.52 -3.52
CA ARG A 6 -9.47 2.93 -3.87
C ARG A 6 -8.14 3.68 -3.89
N TYR A 7 -7.35 3.61 -2.81
CA TYR A 7 -6.05 4.28 -2.75
C TYR A 7 -5.00 3.66 -3.68
N PHE A 8 -5.04 2.34 -3.87
CA PHE A 8 -4.16 1.65 -4.81
C PHE A 8 -4.43 2.10 -6.25
N LYS A 9 -5.71 2.13 -6.64
CA LYS A 9 -6.16 2.56 -7.95
C LYS A 9 -5.84 4.03 -8.20
N GLU A 10 -6.10 4.92 -7.23
CA GLU A 10 -5.73 6.34 -7.32
C GLU A 10 -4.24 6.52 -7.64
N ASN A 11 -3.36 5.77 -6.97
CA ASN A 11 -1.92 5.86 -7.23
C ASN A 11 -1.52 5.27 -8.59
N MET A 12 -2.13 4.16 -9.01
CA MET A 12 -1.85 3.54 -10.32
C MET A 12 -2.38 4.37 -11.49
N ASP A 13 -3.58 4.95 -11.36
CA ASP A 13 -4.17 5.86 -12.34
C ASP A 13 -3.32 7.13 -12.48
N GLY A 14 -2.75 7.64 -11.37
CA GLY A 14 -1.79 8.75 -11.38
C GLY A 14 -0.49 8.45 -12.16
N LEU A 15 -0.15 7.18 -12.35
CA LEU A 15 0.96 6.72 -13.17
C LEU A 15 0.54 6.33 -14.60
N GLY A 16 -0.77 6.42 -14.91
CA GLY A 16 -1.33 5.97 -16.19
C GLY A 16 -1.28 4.45 -16.37
N LEU A 17 -1.26 3.69 -15.28
CA LEU A 17 -1.10 2.23 -15.31
C LEU A 17 -2.42 1.51 -15.00
N PRO A 18 -2.78 0.45 -15.75
CA PRO A 18 -3.98 -0.31 -15.48
C PRO A 18 -3.85 -1.08 -14.17
N ALA A 19 -4.91 -1.04 -13.37
CA ALA A 19 -5.05 -1.79 -12.12
C ALA A 19 -6.38 -2.53 -12.10
N PRO A 20 -6.47 -3.75 -12.67
CA PRO A 20 -7.69 -4.54 -12.64
C PRO A 20 -8.07 -4.95 -11.22
N GLU A 21 -9.33 -4.75 -10.83
CA GLU A 21 -9.82 -5.10 -9.48
C GLU A 21 -9.68 -6.60 -9.19
N SER A 22 -9.82 -7.45 -10.20
CA SER A 22 -9.60 -8.90 -10.12
C SER A 22 -8.19 -9.27 -9.64
N LEU A 23 -7.18 -8.43 -9.94
CA LEU A 23 -5.80 -8.68 -9.54
C LEU A 23 -5.40 -7.92 -8.26
N TYR A 24 -5.98 -6.73 -8.02
CA TYR A 24 -5.50 -5.82 -6.97
C TYR A 24 -6.58 -5.34 -5.99
N GLY A 25 -7.78 -5.93 -6.02
CA GLY A 25 -8.94 -5.49 -5.23
C GLY A 25 -8.76 -5.58 -3.70
N THR A 26 -7.79 -6.35 -3.21
CA THR A 26 -7.41 -6.41 -1.79
C THR A 26 -5.90 -6.37 -1.63
N CYS A 27 -5.44 -6.03 -0.43
CA CYS A 27 -4.01 -6.01 -0.11
C CYS A 27 -3.37 -7.40 -0.32
N GLN A 28 -4.08 -8.46 0.09
CA GLN A 28 -3.63 -9.83 -0.04
C GLN A 28 -3.49 -10.25 -1.51
N THR A 29 -4.49 -9.98 -2.35
CA THR A 29 -4.42 -10.33 -3.78
C THR A 29 -3.36 -9.51 -4.50
N ALA A 30 -3.24 -8.22 -4.16
CA ALA A 30 -2.22 -7.35 -4.72
C ALA A 30 -0.79 -7.82 -4.40
N VAL A 31 -0.52 -8.17 -3.13
CA VAL A 31 0.79 -8.69 -2.71
C VAL A 31 1.10 -10.03 -3.35
N ALA A 32 0.13 -10.96 -3.41
CA ALA A 32 0.32 -12.25 -4.06
C ALA A 32 0.68 -12.10 -5.54
N ASN A 33 -0.04 -11.25 -6.28
CA ASN A 33 0.23 -11.00 -7.69
C ASN A 33 1.56 -10.24 -7.91
N ALA A 34 1.91 -9.31 -7.02
CA ALA A 34 3.21 -8.64 -7.05
C ALA A 34 4.37 -9.64 -6.87
N ALA A 35 4.23 -10.60 -5.94
CA ALA A 35 5.24 -11.65 -5.72
C ALA A 35 5.40 -12.56 -6.94
N VAL A 36 4.29 -12.95 -7.58
CA VAL A 36 4.33 -13.72 -8.84
C VAL A 36 5.08 -12.94 -9.91
N LEU A 37 4.72 -11.68 -10.15
CA LEU A 37 5.38 -10.84 -11.14
C LEU A 37 6.87 -10.65 -10.83
N LEU A 38 7.23 -10.45 -9.56
CA LEU A 38 8.63 -10.31 -9.15
C LEU A 38 9.43 -11.58 -9.44
N GLY A 39 8.88 -12.76 -9.15
CA GLY A 39 9.51 -14.03 -9.49
C GLY A 39 9.72 -14.22 -10.99
N GLN A 40 8.82 -13.67 -11.82
CA GLN A 40 8.99 -13.65 -13.28
C GLN A 40 10.10 -12.68 -13.71
N VAL A 41 10.20 -11.50 -13.08
CA VAL A 41 11.29 -10.55 -13.31
C VAL A 41 12.65 -11.13 -12.90
N ASP A 42 12.70 -11.89 -11.80
CA ASP A 42 13.93 -12.56 -11.35
C ASP A 42 14.34 -13.67 -12.33
N LYS A 43 13.36 -14.41 -12.87
CA LYS A 43 13.60 -15.51 -13.82
C LYS A 43 14.03 -15.03 -15.21
N PHE A 44 13.37 -14.00 -15.73
CA PHE A 44 13.53 -13.56 -17.13
C PHE A 44 14.36 -12.28 -17.26
N GLY A 45 14.59 -11.56 -16.17
CA GLY A 45 15.38 -10.35 -16.12
C GLY A 45 14.56 -9.06 -16.23
N ARG A 46 15.17 -7.95 -15.80
CA ARG A 46 14.51 -6.63 -15.66
C ARG A 46 14.13 -5.95 -16.98
N LYS A 47 14.73 -6.38 -18.09
CA LYS A 47 14.47 -5.80 -19.42
C LYS A 47 13.27 -6.43 -20.14
N VAL A 48 12.74 -7.52 -19.59
CA VAL A 48 11.61 -8.23 -20.18
C VAL A 48 10.34 -7.42 -20.01
N THR A 49 9.52 -7.44 -21.04
CA THR A 49 8.26 -6.72 -21.12
C THR A 49 7.10 -7.54 -20.54
N ILE A 50 6.01 -6.86 -20.16
CA ILE A 50 4.80 -7.55 -19.70
C ILE A 50 4.26 -8.51 -20.78
N ARG A 51 4.37 -8.15 -22.06
CA ARG A 51 3.96 -9.03 -23.18
C ARG A 51 4.77 -10.31 -23.21
N GLU A 52 6.09 -10.21 -23.08
CA GLU A 52 6.97 -11.39 -23.06
C GLU A 52 6.67 -12.28 -21.85
N LEU A 53 6.33 -11.71 -20.69
CA LEU A 53 5.88 -12.49 -19.54
C LEU A 53 4.53 -13.19 -19.78
N ILE A 54 3.58 -12.55 -20.48
CA ILE A 54 2.30 -13.19 -20.83
C ILE A 54 2.53 -14.36 -21.79
N VAL A 55 3.34 -14.16 -22.83
CA VAL A 55 3.70 -15.21 -23.80
C VAL A 55 4.47 -16.36 -23.11
N ALA A 56 5.26 -16.07 -22.09
CA ALA A 56 5.94 -17.07 -21.27
C ALA A 56 5.00 -17.88 -20.34
N GLY A 57 3.68 -17.67 -20.41
CA GLY A 57 2.67 -18.49 -19.74
C GLY A 57 2.16 -17.96 -18.39
N THR A 58 2.25 -16.64 -18.16
CA THR A 58 1.72 -16.04 -16.93
C THR A 58 0.22 -15.75 -17.04
N ARG A 59 -0.52 -15.90 -15.93
CA ARG A 59 -1.97 -15.56 -15.83
C ARG A 59 -2.21 -14.05 -15.74
N LEU A 60 -1.52 -13.27 -16.56
CA LEU A 60 -1.51 -11.81 -16.54
C LEU A 60 -2.11 -11.22 -17.81
N GLU A 61 -3.00 -11.97 -18.47
CA GLU A 61 -3.67 -11.60 -19.72
C GLU A 61 -4.40 -10.24 -19.62
N GLN A 62 -4.89 -9.91 -18.42
CA GLN A 62 -5.52 -8.63 -18.11
C GLN A 62 -4.57 -7.42 -18.19
N LEU A 63 -3.25 -7.65 -18.21
CA LEU A 63 -2.20 -6.64 -18.37
C LEU A 63 -1.67 -6.56 -19.81
N ALA A 64 -2.28 -7.24 -20.77
CA ALA A 64 -1.84 -7.21 -22.17
C ALA A 64 -1.77 -5.80 -22.78
N VAL A 65 -2.62 -4.88 -22.29
CA VAL A 65 -2.68 -3.48 -22.75
C VAL A 65 -1.36 -2.74 -22.52
N ILE A 66 -0.61 -3.11 -21.48
CA ILE A 66 0.71 -2.54 -21.15
C ILE A 66 1.87 -3.44 -21.59
N GLY A 67 1.63 -4.28 -22.60
CA GLY A 67 2.58 -5.28 -23.07
C GLY A 67 3.96 -4.72 -23.46
N ALA A 68 4.06 -3.44 -23.85
CA ALA A 68 5.33 -2.80 -24.19
C ALA A 68 6.13 -2.27 -22.98
N LEU A 69 5.51 -2.18 -21.80
CA LEU A 69 6.19 -1.73 -20.60
C LEU A 69 7.13 -2.81 -20.09
N SER A 70 8.27 -2.39 -19.54
CA SER A 70 9.15 -3.31 -18.83
C SER A 70 8.41 -3.86 -17.60
N ALA A 71 8.53 -5.17 -17.38
CA ALA A 71 7.92 -5.84 -16.25
C ALA A 71 8.47 -5.28 -14.93
N ALA A 72 9.76 -4.96 -14.87
CA ALA A 72 10.36 -4.36 -13.68
C ALA A 72 9.75 -2.99 -13.33
N PHE A 73 9.42 -2.15 -14.32
CA PHE A 73 8.77 -0.86 -14.08
C PHE A 73 7.36 -1.07 -13.51
N TYR A 74 6.56 -1.92 -14.15
CA TYR A 74 5.21 -2.19 -13.71
C TYR A 74 5.16 -2.84 -12.32
N VAL A 75 6.03 -3.81 -12.04
CA VAL A 75 6.16 -4.45 -10.72
C VAL A 75 6.57 -3.44 -9.66
N GLY A 76 7.52 -2.56 -9.96
CA GLY A 76 7.92 -1.48 -9.06
C GLY A 76 6.75 -0.55 -8.74
N ALA A 77 5.97 -0.17 -9.75
CA ALA A 77 4.78 0.66 -9.56
C ALA A 77 3.72 -0.04 -8.69
N VAL A 78 3.45 -1.31 -8.93
CA VAL A 78 2.51 -2.11 -8.11
C VAL A 78 2.97 -2.17 -6.65
N ILE A 79 4.25 -2.49 -6.39
CA ILE A 79 4.79 -2.57 -5.02
C ILE A 79 4.70 -1.20 -4.31
N GLY A 80 5.07 -0.12 -5.00
CA GLY A 80 4.95 1.24 -4.47
C GLY A 80 3.49 1.61 -4.16
N SER A 81 2.56 1.29 -5.06
CA SER A 81 1.13 1.52 -4.86
C SER A 81 0.56 0.71 -3.70
N ILE A 82 1.00 -0.54 -3.50
CA ILE A 82 0.64 -1.34 -2.31
C ILE A 82 1.12 -0.64 -1.04
N ALA A 83 2.36 -0.15 -1.01
CA ALA A 83 2.91 0.54 0.17
C ALA A 83 2.13 1.82 0.49
N VAL A 84 1.79 2.63 -0.51
CA VAL A 84 0.98 3.84 -0.33
C VAL A 84 -0.42 3.50 0.15
N ALA A 85 -1.09 2.55 -0.50
CA ALA A 85 -2.46 2.16 -0.16
C ALA A 85 -2.54 1.52 1.24
N ALA A 86 -1.62 0.62 1.57
CA ALA A 86 -1.54 0.02 2.90
C ALA A 86 -1.21 1.07 3.97
N GLY A 87 -0.29 2.00 3.69
CA GLY A 87 0.03 3.11 4.59
C GLY A 87 -1.16 4.03 4.84
N ARG A 88 -1.97 4.34 3.80
CA ARG A 88 -3.20 5.11 3.96
C ARG A 88 -4.29 4.33 4.68
N VAL A 89 -4.48 3.03 4.41
CA VAL A 89 -5.52 2.25 5.11
C VAL A 89 -5.17 2.03 6.58
N LEU A 90 -3.91 1.76 6.91
CA LEU A 90 -3.46 1.57 8.29
C LEU A 90 -3.26 2.91 9.03
N GLY A 91 -2.94 3.98 8.29
CA GLY A 91 -2.68 5.30 8.85
C GLY A 91 -3.91 6.21 8.95
N ASN A 92 -4.97 5.95 8.18
CA ASN A 92 -6.14 6.82 8.13
C ASN A 92 -7.23 6.37 9.10
N GLY A 93 -7.02 6.63 10.39
CA GLY A 93 -8.10 6.64 11.36
C GLY A 93 -7.98 5.67 12.53
N THR A 94 -6.80 5.48 13.11
CA THR A 94 -6.78 4.97 14.48
C THR A 94 -7.20 6.10 15.41
N SER A 95 -8.43 6.07 15.92
CA SER A 95 -8.79 6.93 17.05
C SER A 95 -7.94 6.55 18.26
N LEU A 96 -7.83 7.44 19.25
CA LEU A 96 -7.16 7.09 20.51
C LEU A 96 -7.75 5.80 21.12
N ALA A 97 -9.07 5.60 20.95
CA ALA A 97 -9.74 4.39 21.41
C ALA A 97 -9.28 3.14 20.66
N ASP A 98 -9.09 3.21 19.34
CA ASP A 98 -8.61 2.09 18.53
C ASP A 98 -7.18 1.70 18.90
N VAL A 99 -6.30 2.69 19.12
CA VAL A 99 -4.92 2.44 19.55
C VAL A 99 -4.88 1.79 20.94
N LEU A 100 -5.72 2.28 21.87
CA LEU A 100 -5.79 1.71 23.22
C LEU A 100 -6.42 0.32 23.24
N LEU A 101 -7.44 0.08 22.40
CA LEU A 101 -8.07 -1.23 22.23
C LEU A 101 -7.08 -2.24 21.63
N LEU A 102 -6.35 -1.85 20.59
CA LEU A 102 -5.31 -2.68 19.97
C LEU A 102 -4.19 -2.97 20.98
N ALA A 103 -3.76 -1.97 21.74
CA ALA A 103 -2.74 -2.15 22.77
C ALA A 103 -3.22 -3.11 23.87
N HIS A 104 -4.50 -3.08 24.22
CA HIS A 104 -5.10 -4.03 25.16
C HIS A 104 -5.12 -5.45 24.57
N GLN A 105 -5.64 -5.62 23.35
CA GLN A 105 -5.73 -6.92 22.65
C GLN A 105 -4.37 -7.58 22.40
N LYS A 106 -3.32 -6.78 22.20
CA LYS A 106 -1.95 -7.26 21.96
C LYS A 106 -1.08 -7.30 23.22
N HIS A 107 -1.65 -7.09 24.41
CA HIS A 107 -0.93 -7.04 25.69
C HIS A 107 0.19 -5.98 25.76
N LEU A 108 0.08 -4.92 24.95
CA LEU A 108 0.97 -3.76 24.91
C LEU A 108 0.48 -2.61 25.79
N GLY A 109 -0.67 -2.76 26.46
CA GLY A 109 -1.18 -1.77 27.41
C GLY A 109 -0.15 -1.48 28.52
N ARG A 110 0.30 -0.23 28.61
CA ARG A 110 1.16 0.26 29.69
C ARG A 110 0.51 1.47 30.34
N PRO A 111 0.68 1.70 31.66
CA PRO A 111 0.10 2.86 32.33
C PRO A 111 0.50 4.19 31.70
N TRP A 112 1.73 4.28 31.17
CA TRP A 112 2.23 5.48 30.49
C TRP A 112 1.69 5.66 29.07
N LEU A 113 1.18 4.61 28.42
CA LEU A 113 0.79 4.64 27.01
C LEU A 113 -0.34 5.64 26.76
N ARG A 114 -1.38 5.62 27.61
CA ARG A 114 -2.49 6.57 27.53
C ARG A 114 -2.03 8.01 27.69
N ALA A 115 -1.20 8.29 28.69
CA ALA A 115 -0.69 9.63 28.95
C ALA A 115 0.18 10.15 27.79
N THR A 116 1.02 9.28 27.22
CA THR A 116 1.86 9.62 26.06
C THR A 116 1.05 9.91 24.80
N LEU A 117 0.06 9.06 24.49
CA LEU A 117 -0.81 9.27 23.33
C LEU A 117 -1.68 10.53 23.50
N GLN A 118 -2.19 10.80 24.70
CA GLN A 118 -2.92 12.05 24.99
C GLN A 118 -2.04 13.29 24.86
N ARG A 119 -0.76 13.20 25.22
CA ARG A 119 0.21 14.30 25.12
C ARG A 119 0.66 14.56 23.68
N TRP A 120 0.69 13.52 22.83
CA TRP A 120 1.21 13.57 21.47
C TRP A 120 0.22 12.96 20.46
N PRO A 121 -0.93 13.61 20.20
CA PRO A 121 -2.01 13.05 19.39
C PRO A 121 -1.62 12.80 17.93
N GLY A 122 -0.66 13.56 17.38
CA GLY A 122 -0.13 13.34 16.04
C GLY A 122 0.60 11.99 15.84
N THR A 123 0.85 11.21 16.89
CA THR A 123 1.41 9.86 16.75
C THR A 123 0.42 8.83 16.19
N TYR A 124 -0.89 9.10 16.29
CA TYR A 124 -1.96 8.21 15.80
C TYR A 124 -3.05 8.93 15.00
N GLN A 125 -3.09 10.26 15.01
CA GLN A 125 -3.97 11.06 14.15
C GLN A 125 -3.28 11.39 12.82
N GLU A 126 -4.05 11.45 11.73
CA GLU A 126 -3.56 11.96 10.45
C GLU A 126 -3.07 13.41 10.60
N ALA A 127 -1.85 13.69 10.14
CA ALA A 127 -1.41 15.03 9.84
C ALA A 127 -1.08 15.10 8.33
N PRO A 128 -1.57 16.10 7.59
CA PRO A 128 -1.43 16.21 6.13
C PRO A 128 0.03 16.40 5.64
N GLY A 129 1.04 16.29 6.50
CA GLY A 129 2.44 16.32 6.11
C GLY A 129 3.42 16.05 7.25
N ARG A 130 4.62 15.58 6.90
CA ARG A 130 5.70 15.18 7.83
C ARG A 130 6.13 16.29 8.82
N ASN A 131 5.96 17.56 8.44
CA ASN A 131 6.31 18.72 9.26
C ASN A 131 5.17 19.21 10.17
N MET A 132 3.93 18.74 9.95
CA MET A 132 2.76 19.21 10.69
C MET A 132 2.45 18.39 11.95
N TYR A 133 3.03 17.20 12.10
CA TYR A 133 2.97 16.43 13.36
C TYR A 133 3.51 17.21 14.56
N ARG A 134 4.54 18.04 14.33
CA ARG A 134 5.12 18.91 15.36
C ARG A 134 4.19 20.09 15.68
N GLN A 135 3.50 20.65 14.69
CA GLN A 135 2.60 21.79 14.86
C GLN A 135 1.28 21.40 15.51
N ALA A 136 0.70 20.24 15.17
CA ALA A 136 -0.50 19.69 15.80
C ALA A 136 -0.28 19.37 17.30
N ALA A 137 0.95 19.07 17.71
CA ALA A 137 1.30 18.90 19.13
C ALA A 137 1.52 20.23 19.88
N THR A 138 1.70 21.34 19.16
CA THR A 138 2.06 22.65 19.73
C THR A 138 0.90 23.65 19.76
N GLN A 139 -0.17 23.41 18.98
CA GLN A 139 -1.39 24.22 19.06
C GLN A 139 -2.22 23.85 20.30
N ARG A 140 -1.90 24.49 21.43
CA ARG A 140 -2.80 24.72 22.56
C ARG A 140 -2.99 26.22 22.73
#